data_AF-A0A0H5D7E1-F1
#
_entry.id   AF-A0A0H5D7E1-F1
#
_cell.length_a   1.000
_cell.length_b   1.000
_cell.length_c   1.000
_cell.angle_alpha   90.00
_cell.angle_beta   90.00
_cell.angle_gamma   90.00
#
_symmetry.space_group_name_H-M   'P 1'
#
loop_
_entity.id
_entity.type
_entity.pdbx_description
1 polymer ?
#
loop_
_entity_poly.entity_id
_entity_poly.type
_entity_poly.pdbx_seq_one_letter_code
_entity_poly.pdbx_strand_id
1 'polypeptide(L)'
;MIGLEWSEALEQPFGAQPGSPGEARLSWVHRAPEVQVLALYRAARAADPDVPAPWWLRALAAGTLTSRLEGCRIEDRVTKLLDARPGWVFVPWGEEGEPGYWEYMPSERALSRPGMPTTLAHTDRHTGWIDVVPVHAGPTPPPIAVGGLADLRANLARLESLTP
;
A
#
# COMPACT_ATOMS: atom_id res chain seq x y z
N MET A 1 23.01 14.97 0.47
CA MET A 1 22.12 15.86 1.25
C MET A 1 20.66 15.57 0.93
N ILE A 2 20.24 15.60 -0.34
CA ILE A 2 18.85 15.35 -0.75
C ILE A 2 18.27 14.01 -0.28
N GLY A 3 19.05 12.93 -0.27
CA GLY A 3 18.59 11.63 0.23
C GLY A 3 18.32 11.60 1.74
N LEU A 4 19.09 12.35 2.53
CA LEU A 4 18.86 12.46 3.97
C LEU A 4 17.58 13.25 4.26
N GLU A 5 17.40 14.39 3.58
CA GLU A 5 16.18 15.20 3.68
C GLU A 5 14.93 14.39 3.28
N TRP A 6 15.04 13.53 2.26
CA TRP A 6 13.96 12.64 1.88
C TRP A 6 13.68 11.55 2.92
N SER A 7 14.72 10.93 3.48
CA SER A 7 14.58 9.96 4.57
C SER A 7 13.85 10.58 5.76
N GLU A 8 14.27 11.76 6.21
CA GLU A 8 13.64 12.51 7.31
C GLU A 8 12.18 12.88 6.99
N ALA A 9 11.87 13.16 5.72
CA ALA A 9 10.51 13.47 5.29
C ALA A 9 9.55 12.27 5.39
N LEU A 10 10.07 11.04 5.27
CA LEU A 10 9.32 9.79 5.41
C LEU A 10 9.15 9.34 6.87
N GLU A 11 10.01 9.79 7.77
CA GLU A 11 10.00 9.35 9.17
C GLU A 11 8.63 9.53 9.84
N GLN A 12 8.16 8.45 10.47
CA GLN A 12 6.94 8.44 11.25
C GLN A 12 7.25 8.87 12.69
N PRO A 13 6.41 9.72 13.30
CA PRO A 13 6.57 10.05 14.72
C PRO A 13 6.38 8.79 15.58
N PHE A 14 7.14 8.68 16.66
CA PHE A 14 6.96 7.60 17.64
C PHE A 14 5.54 7.63 18.21
N GLY A 15 4.86 6.48 18.22
CA GLY A 15 3.46 6.41 18.63
C GLY A 15 2.89 4.99 18.65
N ALA A 16 1.58 4.89 18.89
CA ALA A 16 0.85 3.64 18.76
C ALA A 16 0.88 3.16 17.30
N GLN A 17 0.85 1.83 17.11
CA GLN A 17 0.76 1.26 15.76
C GLN A 17 -0.57 1.64 15.11
N PRO A 18 -0.57 2.15 13.87
CA PRO A 18 -1.78 2.54 13.18
C PRO A 18 -2.62 1.30 12.83
N GLY A 19 -3.93 1.38 13.05
CA GLY A 19 -4.89 0.34 12.67
C GLY A 19 -5.37 0.47 11.21
N SER A 20 -4.99 1.54 10.52
CA SER A 20 -5.31 1.77 9.11
C SER A 20 -4.29 2.67 8.42
N PRO A 21 -4.24 2.70 7.07
CA PRO A 21 -3.42 3.66 6.34
C PRO A 21 -3.71 5.11 6.74
N GLY A 22 -4.98 5.46 6.96
CA GLY A 22 -5.39 6.81 7.33
C GLY A 22 -4.76 7.28 8.65
N GLU A 23 -4.61 6.36 9.61
CA GLU A 23 -3.92 6.63 10.88
C GLU A 23 -2.39 6.70 10.73
N ALA A 24 -1.82 6.06 9.70
CA ALA A 24 -0.38 6.06 9.40
C ALA A 24 0.11 7.34 8.67
N ARG A 25 -0.79 8.25 8.28
CA ARG A 25 -0.45 9.47 7.50
C ARG A 25 0.09 10.61 8.37
N LEU A 26 1.14 10.37 9.15
CA LEU A 26 1.66 11.31 10.15
C LEU A 26 2.99 11.98 9.77
N SER A 27 3.77 11.36 8.88
CA SER A 27 5.04 11.92 8.41
C SER A 27 4.87 13.24 7.62
N TRP A 28 5.98 13.93 7.34
CA TRP A 28 5.95 15.22 6.64
C TRP A 28 5.34 15.11 5.25
N VAL A 29 5.63 14.03 4.50
CA VAL A 29 5.09 13.81 3.14
C VAL A 29 3.56 13.80 3.10
N HIS A 30 2.91 13.42 4.20
CA HIS A 30 1.45 13.38 4.30
C HIS A 30 0.83 14.74 4.64
N ARG A 31 1.58 15.66 5.25
CA ARG A 31 1.05 16.91 5.83
C ARG A 31 1.49 18.16 5.05
N ALA A 32 2.66 18.14 4.43
CA ALA A 32 3.19 19.27 3.69
C ALA A 32 2.38 19.56 2.40
N PRO A 33 2.54 20.75 1.80
CA PRO A 33 1.93 21.04 0.50
C PRO A 33 2.35 20.04 -0.57
N GLU A 34 1.39 19.50 -1.32
CA GLU A 34 1.63 18.44 -2.32
C GLU A 34 2.69 18.82 -3.36
N VAL A 35 2.69 20.08 -3.81
CA VAL A 35 3.69 20.60 -4.77
C VAL A 35 5.11 20.52 -4.21
N GLN A 36 5.30 20.78 -2.91
CA GLN A 36 6.61 20.71 -2.26
C GLN A 36 7.08 19.26 -2.12
N VAL A 37 6.18 18.37 -1.68
CA VAL A 37 6.45 16.93 -1.58
C VAL A 37 6.87 16.36 -2.94
N LEU A 38 6.13 16.70 -3.99
CA LEU A 38 6.40 16.22 -5.35
C LEU A 38 7.73 16.77 -5.89
N ALA A 39 8.05 18.04 -5.61
CA ALA A 39 9.32 18.63 -6.01
C ALA A 39 10.50 17.94 -5.30
N LEU A 40 10.39 17.72 -3.99
CA LEU A 40 11.41 17.04 -3.20
C LEU A 40 11.61 15.59 -3.66
N TYR A 41 10.52 14.84 -3.84
CA TYR A 41 10.58 13.46 -4.34
C TYR A 41 11.25 13.36 -5.71
N ARG A 42 10.93 14.26 -6.64
CA ARG A 42 11.59 14.29 -7.97
C ARG A 42 13.08 14.57 -7.86
N ALA A 43 13.50 15.46 -6.96
CA ALA A 43 14.91 15.73 -6.71
C ALA A 43 15.63 14.53 -6.07
N ALA A 44 14.99 13.87 -5.09
CA ALA A 44 15.51 12.65 -4.47
C ALA A 44 15.64 11.50 -5.48
N ARG A 45 14.59 11.28 -6.29
CA ARG A 45 14.57 10.23 -7.33
C ARG A 45 15.61 10.46 -8.43
N ALA A 46 15.92 11.71 -8.75
CA ALA A 46 16.99 12.03 -9.71
C ALA A 46 18.39 11.67 -9.17
N ALA A 47 18.56 11.66 -7.84
CA ALA A 47 19.79 11.22 -7.18
C ALA A 47 19.83 9.71 -6.95
N ASP A 48 18.68 9.10 -6.65
CA ASP A 48 18.49 7.67 -6.42
C ASP A 48 17.15 7.20 -7.05
N PRO A 49 17.19 6.50 -8.20
CA PRO A 49 15.99 6.04 -8.89
C PRO A 49 15.09 5.11 -8.06
N ASP A 50 15.67 4.42 -7.07
CA ASP A 50 15.01 3.41 -6.24
C ASP A 50 14.63 3.93 -4.85
N VAL A 51 14.65 5.26 -4.67
CA VAL A 51 14.33 5.90 -3.39
C VAL A 51 12.93 5.49 -2.89
N PRO A 52 12.78 5.03 -1.63
CA PRO A 52 11.48 4.62 -1.09
C PRO A 52 10.50 5.79 -1.10
N ALA A 53 9.23 5.51 -1.33
CA ALA A 53 8.17 6.53 -1.33
C ALA A 53 6.81 5.85 -1.17
N PRO A 54 5.76 6.55 -0.73
CA PRO A 54 4.41 5.99 -0.79
C PRO A 54 3.96 5.73 -2.23
N TRP A 55 3.22 4.64 -2.48
CA TRP A 55 2.67 4.32 -3.81
C TRP A 55 1.96 5.51 -4.47
N TRP A 56 1.17 6.28 -3.70
CA TRP A 56 0.38 7.40 -4.23
C TRP A 56 1.27 8.52 -4.76
N LEU A 57 2.46 8.71 -4.18
CA LEU A 57 3.41 9.72 -4.62
C LEU A 57 4.13 9.28 -5.89
N ARG A 58 4.48 7.99 -6.00
CA ARG A 58 5.03 7.42 -7.23
C ARG A 58 4.01 7.51 -8.37
N ALA A 59 2.74 7.17 -8.09
CA ALA A 59 1.63 7.28 -9.03
C ALA A 59 1.37 8.73 -9.47
N LEU A 60 1.41 9.69 -8.53
CA LEU A 60 1.30 11.13 -8.80
C LEU A 60 2.45 11.64 -9.67
N ALA A 61 3.69 11.24 -9.37
CA ALA A 61 4.85 11.62 -10.15
C ALA A 61 4.83 11.04 -11.57
N ALA A 62 4.25 9.84 -11.74
CA ALA A 62 4.01 9.21 -13.04
C ALA A 62 2.80 9.79 -13.79
N GLY A 63 2.01 10.67 -13.16
CA GLY A 63 0.81 11.26 -13.76
C GLY A 63 -0.38 10.30 -13.90
N THR A 64 -0.34 9.16 -13.21
CA THR A 64 -1.48 8.21 -13.19
C THR A 64 -2.50 8.57 -12.13
N LEU A 65 -2.06 9.18 -11.03
CA LEU A 65 -2.91 9.74 -9.97
C LEU A 65 -2.95 11.26 -10.09
N THR A 66 -4.12 11.87 -9.85
CA THR A 66 -4.34 13.31 -10.05
C THR A 66 -3.90 14.14 -8.84
N SER A 67 -4.00 13.57 -7.63
CA SER A 67 -3.66 14.26 -6.38
C SER A 67 -3.42 13.28 -5.23
N ARG A 68 -2.73 13.72 -4.17
CA ARG A 68 -2.60 13.00 -2.89
C ARG A 68 -3.97 12.70 -2.29
N LEU A 69 -4.91 13.65 -2.39
CA LEU A 69 -6.26 13.47 -1.86
C LEU A 69 -7.00 12.30 -2.54
N GLU A 70 -6.75 12.07 -3.83
CA GLU A 70 -7.27 10.92 -4.54
C GLU A 70 -6.68 9.61 -4.00
N GLY A 71 -5.37 9.55 -3.78
CA GLY A 71 -4.69 8.39 -3.17
C GLY A 71 -5.22 8.08 -1.78
N CYS A 72 -5.34 9.09 -0.93
CA CYS A 72 -5.93 8.94 0.41
C CYS A 72 -7.36 8.38 0.34
N ARG A 73 -8.19 8.85 -0.60
CA ARG A 73 -9.55 8.35 -0.76
C ARG A 73 -9.60 6.89 -1.22
N ILE A 74 -8.64 6.44 -2.02
CA ILE A 74 -8.54 5.05 -2.45
C ILE A 74 -8.24 4.18 -1.22
N GLU A 75 -7.20 4.52 -0.45
CA GLU A 75 -6.84 3.84 0.78
C GLU A 75 -8.00 3.77 1.79
N ASP A 76 -8.68 4.89 2.04
CA ASP A 76 -9.78 4.97 3.00
C ASP A 76 -10.98 4.11 2.57
N ARG A 77 -11.25 4.03 1.26
CA ARG A 77 -12.34 3.22 0.71
C ARG A 77 -12.01 1.72 0.72
N VAL A 78 -10.75 1.36 0.47
CA VAL A 78 -10.28 -0.03 0.63
C VAL A 78 -10.39 -0.45 2.09
N THR A 79 -9.88 0.37 3.01
CA THR A 79 -10.00 0.16 4.47
C THR A 79 -11.45 -0.09 4.85
N LYS A 80 -12.36 0.82 4.48
CA LYS A 80 -13.80 0.69 4.77
C LYS A 80 -14.42 -0.59 4.21
N LEU A 81 -13.99 -1.03 3.03
CA LEU A 81 -14.48 -2.27 2.42
C LEU A 81 -14.01 -3.49 3.21
N LEU A 82 -12.72 -3.53 3.58
CA LEU A 82 -12.09 -4.67 4.24
C LEU A 82 -12.48 -4.76 5.73
N ASP A 83 -12.64 -3.64 6.42
CA ASP A 83 -13.15 -3.60 7.82
C ASP A 83 -14.55 -4.22 7.94
N ALA A 84 -15.36 -4.12 6.88
CA ALA A 84 -16.69 -4.72 6.82
C ALA A 84 -16.66 -6.22 6.46
N ARG A 85 -15.48 -6.80 6.19
CA ARG A 85 -15.30 -8.18 5.72
C ARG A 85 -14.50 -8.99 6.75
N PRO A 86 -15.14 -9.95 7.45
CA PRO A 86 -14.45 -10.76 8.45
C PRO A 86 -13.24 -11.49 7.87
N GLY A 87 -12.12 -11.43 8.59
CA GLY A 87 -10.89 -12.14 8.27
C GLY A 87 -9.79 -11.29 7.65
N TRP A 88 -10.10 -10.10 7.13
CA TRP A 88 -9.09 -9.13 6.71
C TRP A 88 -8.55 -8.38 7.93
N VAL A 89 -7.22 -8.31 8.02
CA VAL A 89 -6.51 -7.61 9.10
C VAL A 89 -5.50 -6.67 8.47
N PHE A 90 -5.47 -5.41 8.92
CA PHE A 90 -4.46 -4.46 8.49
C PHE A 90 -3.15 -4.69 9.22
N VAL A 91 -2.05 -4.66 8.47
CA VAL A 91 -0.68 -4.85 8.96
C VAL A 91 0.14 -3.60 8.63
N PRO A 92 0.59 -2.84 9.65
CA PRO A 92 1.25 -1.55 9.46
C PRO A 92 2.75 -1.67 9.11
N TRP A 93 3.25 -2.88 8.85
CA TRP A 93 4.67 -3.18 8.59
C TRP A 93 4.98 -3.26 7.09
N GLY A 94 4.55 -2.26 6.32
CA GLY A 94 4.88 -2.17 4.90
C GLY A 94 6.38 -1.93 4.64
N GLU A 95 6.77 -1.94 3.37
CA GLU A 95 8.08 -1.44 2.96
C GLU A 95 8.25 0.04 3.36
N GLU A 96 9.49 0.51 3.42
CA GLU A 96 9.78 1.90 3.81
C GLU A 96 9.01 2.89 2.91
N GLY A 97 8.27 3.81 3.55
CA GLY A 97 7.43 4.78 2.86
C GLY A 97 6.03 4.27 2.47
N GLU A 98 5.75 2.97 2.56
CA GLU A 98 4.40 2.43 2.33
C GLU A 98 3.54 2.47 3.59
N PRO A 99 2.21 2.64 3.46
CA PRO A 99 1.32 2.74 4.61
C PRO A 99 1.10 1.41 5.32
N GLY A 100 1.42 0.28 4.68
CA GLY A 100 1.09 -1.08 5.13
C GLY A 100 0.28 -1.86 4.10
N TYR A 101 -0.22 -3.02 4.50
CA TYR A 101 -1.00 -3.92 3.64
C TYR A 101 -2.06 -4.67 4.47
N TRP A 102 -2.93 -5.45 3.83
CA TRP A 102 -3.91 -6.28 4.51
C TRP A 102 -3.61 -7.76 4.30
N GLU A 103 -3.88 -8.56 5.33
CA GLU A 103 -3.78 -10.02 5.33
C GLU A 103 -5.17 -10.64 5.50
N TYR A 104 -5.53 -11.59 4.63
CA TYR A 104 -6.72 -12.40 4.81
C TYR A 104 -6.37 -13.66 5.61
N MET A 105 -6.46 -13.55 6.94
CA MET A 105 -6.05 -14.59 7.88
C MET A 105 -6.68 -15.98 7.65
N PRO A 106 -7.96 -16.11 7.23
CA PRO A 106 -8.53 -17.43 6.97
C PRO A 106 -7.82 -18.24 5.89
N SER A 107 -7.14 -17.58 4.94
CA SER A 107 -6.41 -18.28 3.86
C SER A 107 -5.23 -19.12 4.36
N GLU A 108 -4.64 -18.79 5.51
CA GLU A 108 -3.54 -19.59 6.10
C GLU A 108 -3.93 -21.05 6.34
N ARG A 109 -5.23 -21.33 6.51
CA ARG A 109 -5.75 -22.70 6.70
C ARG A 109 -5.51 -23.60 5.48
N ALA A 110 -5.25 -23.03 4.31
CA ALA A 110 -4.90 -23.77 3.10
C ALA A 110 -3.43 -24.24 3.08
N LEU A 111 -2.60 -23.76 4.01
CA LEU A 111 -1.18 -24.07 4.05
C LEU A 111 -0.89 -25.27 4.96
N SER A 112 -0.05 -26.19 4.49
CA SER A 112 0.46 -27.32 5.28
C SER A 112 1.73 -27.00 6.07
N ARG A 113 2.27 -25.78 5.92
CA ARG A 113 3.49 -25.27 6.56
C ARG A 113 3.38 -23.74 6.72
N PRO A 114 4.18 -23.11 7.60
CA PRO A 114 4.19 -21.65 7.71
C PRO A 114 4.40 -20.97 6.36
N GLY A 115 3.66 -19.90 6.11
CA GLY A 115 3.69 -19.13 4.87
C GLY A 115 2.98 -17.79 5.03
N MET A 116 2.70 -17.14 3.92
CA MET A 116 2.05 -15.83 3.88
C MET A 116 0.56 -16.01 3.51
N PRO A 117 -0.39 -15.43 4.26
CA PRO A 117 -1.79 -15.36 3.85
C PRO A 117 -1.95 -14.63 2.52
N THR A 118 -3.15 -14.68 1.94
CA THR A 118 -3.50 -13.80 0.82
C THR A 118 -3.36 -12.35 1.28
N THR A 119 -2.53 -11.56 0.59
CA THR A 119 -2.30 -10.16 0.92
C THR A 119 -2.91 -9.22 -0.10
N LEU A 120 -3.29 -8.04 0.34
CA LEU A 120 -3.70 -6.92 -0.50
C LEU A 120 -2.83 -5.72 -0.16
N ALA A 121 -2.20 -5.10 -1.15
CA ALA A 121 -1.40 -3.90 -0.97
C ALA A 121 -1.72 -2.87 -2.05
N HIS A 122 -1.45 -1.60 -1.75
CA HIS A 122 -1.50 -0.57 -2.78
C HIS A 122 -0.24 -0.58 -3.63
N THR A 123 -0.35 -0.11 -4.87
CA THR A 123 0.75 -0.12 -5.83
C THR A 123 0.64 1.02 -6.83
N ASP A 124 1.73 1.39 -7.48
CA ASP A 124 1.77 2.31 -8.61
C ASP A 124 2.03 1.60 -9.96
N ARG A 125 2.16 0.27 -9.98
CA ARG A 125 2.48 -0.51 -11.19
C ARG A 125 1.40 -0.50 -12.26
N HIS A 126 0.16 -0.21 -11.89
CA HIS A 126 -0.98 -0.13 -12.79
C HIS A 126 -2.03 0.85 -12.26
N THR A 127 -2.93 1.32 -13.14
CA THR A 127 -3.94 2.35 -12.82
C THR A 127 -5.11 1.84 -11.97
N GLY A 128 -5.04 0.60 -11.49
CA GLY A 128 -5.97 0.07 -10.50
C GLY A 128 -5.44 0.21 -9.07
N TRP A 129 -4.14 0.44 -8.93
CA TRP A 129 -3.40 0.73 -7.69
C TRP A 129 -3.58 -0.26 -6.53
N ILE A 130 -4.07 -1.46 -6.82
CA ILE A 130 -4.32 -2.51 -5.83
C ILE A 130 -3.76 -3.82 -6.41
N ASP A 131 -2.80 -4.39 -5.70
CA ASP A 131 -2.29 -5.73 -5.97
C ASP A 131 -2.81 -6.70 -4.91
N VAL A 132 -3.14 -7.92 -5.35
CA VAL A 132 -3.42 -9.04 -4.45
C VAL A 132 -2.42 -10.14 -4.70
N VAL A 133 -1.73 -10.60 -3.67
CA VAL A 133 -0.84 -11.76 -3.75
C VAL A 133 -1.58 -12.96 -3.13
N PRO A 134 -1.76 -14.07 -3.88
CA PRO A 134 -2.34 -15.29 -3.34
C PRO A 134 -1.60 -15.79 -2.10
N VAL A 135 -2.34 -16.47 -1.22
CA VAL A 135 -1.76 -17.27 -0.14
C VAL A 135 -0.68 -18.20 -0.71
N HIS A 136 0.45 -18.32 -0.03
CA HIS A 136 1.55 -19.15 -0.49
C HIS A 136 2.47 -19.58 0.64
N ALA A 137 3.14 -20.70 0.45
CA ALA A 137 4.31 -21.07 1.23
C ALA A 137 5.48 -21.30 0.28
N GLY A 138 6.55 -20.51 0.42
CA GLY A 138 7.72 -20.56 -0.46
C GLY A 138 7.83 -19.28 -1.31
N PRO A 139 8.26 -19.38 -2.59
CA PRO A 139 8.39 -18.22 -3.46
C PRO A 139 7.08 -17.45 -3.60
N THR A 140 7.16 -16.12 -3.58
CA THR A 140 6.00 -15.23 -3.74
C THR A 140 5.43 -15.35 -5.16
N PRO A 141 4.14 -15.70 -5.32
CA PRO A 141 3.47 -15.74 -6.61
C PRO A 141 3.41 -14.34 -7.26
N PRO A 142 3.23 -14.26 -8.59
CA PRO A 142 3.01 -12.98 -9.24
C PRO A 142 1.75 -12.29 -8.68
N PRO A 143 1.78 -10.98 -8.41
CA PRO A 143 0.62 -10.27 -7.91
C PRO A 143 -0.48 -10.18 -8.98
N ILE A 144 -1.73 -10.31 -8.53
CA ILE A 144 -2.93 -10.12 -9.33
C ILE A 144 -3.29 -8.62 -9.29
N ALA A 145 -3.19 -7.96 -10.44
CA ALA A 145 -3.62 -6.58 -10.59
C ALA A 145 -5.15 -6.47 -10.49
N VAL A 146 -5.63 -5.65 -9.57
CA VAL A 146 -7.06 -5.35 -9.38
C VAL A 146 -7.37 -3.99 -10.00
N GLY A 147 -8.41 -3.92 -10.82
CA GLY A 147 -8.87 -2.73 -11.55
C GLY A 147 -9.58 -1.68 -10.68
N GLY A 148 -8.99 -1.35 -9.53
CA GLY A 148 -9.53 -0.40 -8.56
C GLY A 148 -10.65 -0.97 -7.69
N LEU A 149 -11.29 -0.09 -6.91
CA LEU A 149 -12.24 -0.49 -5.86
C LEU A 149 -13.47 -1.26 -6.37
N ALA A 150 -14.00 -0.90 -7.55
CA ALA A 150 -15.17 -1.56 -8.11
C ALA A 150 -14.87 -3.02 -8.47
N ASP A 151 -13.70 -3.25 -9.09
CA ASP A 151 -13.21 -4.58 -9.40
C ASP A 151 -12.91 -5.38 -8.13
N LEU A 152 -12.23 -4.76 -7.16
CA LEU A 152 -11.98 -5.37 -5.85
C LEU A 152 -13.27 -5.88 -5.22
N ARG A 153 -14.29 -5.02 -5.15
CA ARG A 153 -15.59 -5.37 -4.55
C ARG A 153 -16.28 -6.51 -5.30
N ALA A 154 -16.23 -6.51 -6.63
CA ALA A 154 -16.86 -7.54 -7.45
C ALA A 154 -16.15 -8.90 -7.31
N ASN A 155 -14.84 -8.89 -7.11
CA ASN A 155 -14.01 -10.09 -7.09
C ASN A 155 -13.59 -10.57 -5.70
N LEU A 156 -13.99 -9.87 -4.62
CA LEU A 156 -13.45 -10.13 -3.29
C LEU A 156 -13.62 -11.58 -2.83
N ALA A 157 -14.77 -12.21 -3.08
CA ALA A 157 -15.00 -13.63 -2.73
C ALA A 157 -14.09 -14.59 -3.51
N ARG A 158 -13.78 -14.27 -4.77
CA ARG A 158 -12.83 -15.04 -5.59
C ARG A 158 -11.40 -14.87 -5.07
N LEU A 159 -11.04 -13.66 -4.63
CA LEU A 159 -9.72 -13.37 -4.06
C LEU A 159 -9.54 -14.05 -2.69
N GLU A 160 -10.58 -14.08 -1.86
CA GLU A 160 -10.60 -14.78 -0.57
C GLU A 160 -10.51 -16.31 -0.70
N SER A 161 -10.77 -16.87 -1.88
CA SER A 161 -10.74 -18.31 -2.16
C SER A 161 -9.50 -18.75 -2.97
N LEU A 162 -8.51 -17.87 -3.12
CA LEU A 162 -7.23 -18.23 -3.74
C LEU A 162 -6.52 -19.34 -2.96
N THR A 163 -5.83 -20.20 -3.69
CA THR A 163 -5.09 -21.36 -3.15
C THR A 163 -3.60 -21.27 -3.51
N PRO A 164 -2.71 -21.91 -2.73
CA PRO A 164 -1.27 -21.89 -2.93
C PRO A 164 -0.80 -22.49 -4.27
#